data_AF-G0NGX2-F1
#
_entry.id   AF-G0NGX2-F1
#
_cell.length_a   1.000
_cell.length_b   1.000
_cell.length_c   1.000
_cell.angle_alpha   90.00
_cell.angle_beta   90.00
_cell.angle_gamma   90.00
#
_symmetry.space_group_name_H-M   'P 1'
#
loop_
_entity.id
_entity.type
_entity.pdbx_description
1 polymer ?
#
loop_
_entity_poly.entity_id
_entity_poly.type
_entity_poly.pdbx_seq_one_letter_code
_entity_poly.pdbx_strand_id
1 'polypeptide(L)'
;MITRCFLNISHISTQRGFSTSRPSSSIFEKVKHFLLAEERDNFDADNIRKAHQKDRIDEKEWTLIYRDVGASRTFYMTAAFLPCFIAGSTVFAIDINTNSPANRFDFVQKLVTDAEELGALVALPSIALAFVIVFLIRVQQLRLIRIYQNKNDVEQFVAIRSKYAEVFRRDDTAGFYFADDQSDGARVALHFLFGNIQIGNRKFMIMDDMFKANNYRSYMLNETSVPPRL
;
A
#
# COMPACT_ATOMS: atom_id res chain seq x y z
N MET A 1 -16.21 -11.03 -32.69
CA MET A 1 -15.57 -9.70 -32.82
C MET A 1 -15.15 -9.16 -31.44
N ILE A 2 -14.57 -10.01 -30.58
CA ILE A 2 -14.19 -9.68 -29.18
C ILE A 2 -12.86 -10.36 -28.90
N THR A 3 -11.80 -9.94 -29.59
CA THR A 3 -10.43 -10.41 -29.33
C THR A 3 -9.46 -9.43 -30.00
N ARG A 4 -9.35 -8.20 -29.48
CA ARG A 4 -8.27 -7.23 -29.79
C ARG A 4 -8.42 -5.92 -28.99
N CYS A 5 -8.30 -5.96 -27.66
CA CYS A 5 -8.13 -4.75 -26.84
C CYS A 5 -7.13 -4.92 -25.67
N PHE A 6 -6.29 -5.96 -25.68
CA PHE A 6 -5.29 -6.20 -24.63
C PHE A 6 -3.86 -6.07 -25.16
N LEU A 7 -3.53 -4.95 -25.77
CA LEU A 7 -2.16 -4.66 -26.19
C LEU A 7 -1.75 -3.27 -25.68
N ASN A 8 -0.58 -3.25 -25.04
CA ASN A 8 0.16 -2.11 -24.50
C ASN A 8 -0.22 -1.55 -23.11
N ILE A 9 -0.27 -2.43 -22.10
CA ILE A 9 0.22 -2.01 -20.77
C ILE A 9 1.64 -2.55 -20.63
N SER A 10 2.64 -1.68 -20.75
CA SER A 10 4.03 -2.00 -20.45
C SER A 10 4.19 -2.13 -18.93
N HIS A 11 3.82 -3.30 -18.39
CA HIS A 11 4.08 -3.63 -17.00
C HIS A 11 5.58 -3.81 -16.80
N ILE A 12 6.24 -2.82 -16.21
CA ILE A 12 7.61 -2.98 -15.72
C ILE A 12 7.51 -3.80 -14.43
N SER A 13 7.62 -5.12 -14.58
CA SER A 13 7.82 -6.03 -13.45
C SER A 13 9.20 -5.73 -12.87
N THR A 14 9.25 -5.22 -11.65
CA THR A 14 10.50 -5.15 -10.90
C THR A 14 10.84 -6.58 -10.48
N GLN A 15 11.49 -7.34 -11.37
CA GLN A 15 11.94 -8.70 -11.08
C GLN A 15 12.94 -8.66 -9.91
N ARG A 16 12.47 -9.03 -8.73
CA ARG A 16 13.31 -9.65 -7.71
C ARG A 16 13.25 -11.15 -7.97
N GLY A 17 14.28 -11.69 -8.63
CA GLY A 17 14.61 -13.09 -8.41
C GLY A 17 14.80 -13.32 -6.91
N PHE A 18 14.48 -14.51 -6.43
CA PHE A 18 14.92 -14.95 -5.11
C PHE A 18 16.45 -14.98 -5.12
N SER A 19 17.08 -13.84 -4.80
CA SER A 19 18.51 -13.78 -4.61
C SER A 19 18.81 -14.39 -3.25
N THR A 20 19.56 -15.48 -3.26
CA THR A 20 20.16 -16.14 -2.10
C THR A 20 21.40 -15.38 -1.58
N SER A 21 21.64 -14.15 -2.06
CA SER A 21 22.69 -13.31 -1.49
C SER A 21 22.34 -12.97 -0.05
N ARG A 22 23.23 -13.35 0.87
CA ARG A 22 23.11 -13.12 2.31
C ARG A 22 22.72 -11.65 2.55
N PRO A 23 21.56 -11.36 3.17
CA PRO A 23 21.28 -10.00 3.60
C PRO A 23 22.29 -9.67 4.70
N SER A 24 23.13 -8.65 4.50
CA SER A 24 24.16 -8.23 5.47
C SER A 24 23.60 -7.68 6.78
N SER A 25 22.29 -7.53 6.88
CA SER A 25 21.55 -7.13 8.09
C SER A 25 20.31 -8.01 8.24
N SER A 26 20.05 -8.46 9.46
CA SER A 26 18.86 -9.24 9.79
C SER A 26 17.60 -8.43 9.41
N ILE A 27 16.54 -9.11 8.96
CA ILE A 27 15.25 -8.48 8.64
C ILE A 27 14.76 -7.64 9.84
N PHE A 28 15.09 -8.09 11.05
CA PHE A 28 14.79 -7.41 12.30
C PHE A 28 15.52 -6.06 12.44
N GLU A 29 16.80 -5.97 12.09
CA GLU A 29 17.53 -4.69 12.09
C GLU A 29 16.95 -3.70 11.06
N LYS A 30 16.47 -4.20 9.91
CA LYS A 30 15.78 -3.35 8.92
C LYS A 30 14.45 -2.83 9.46
N VAL A 31 13.68 -3.66 10.15
CA VAL A 31 12.42 -3.25 10.77
C VAL A 31 12.68 -2.27 11.92
N LYS A 32 13.66 -2.54 12.78
CA LYS A 32 14.05 -1.69 13.90
C LYS A 32 14.52 -0.31 13.43
N HIS A 33 15.46 -0.26 12.48
CA HIS A 33 15.91 1.01 11.89
C HIS A 33 14.75 1.77 11.25
N PHE A 34 13.76 1.07 10.69
CA PHE A 34 12.63 1.70 10.04
C PHE A 34 11.56 2.22 11.02
N LEU A 35 11.40 1.56 12.17
CA LEU A 35 10.54 2.01 13.28
C LEU A 35 11.15 3.16 14.08
N LEU A 36 12.47 3.17 14.22
CA LEU A 36 13.24 4.18 14.98
C LEU A 36 13.81 5.29 14.10
N ALA A 37 13.54 5.29 12.80
CA ALA A 37 14.01 6.34 11.91
C ALA A 37 13.37 7.67 12.29
N GLU A 38 14.21 8.59 12.77
CA GLU A 38 13.91 10.01 12.99
C GLU A 38 13.23 10.61 11.75
N GLU A 39 12.25 11.49 11.97
CA GLU A 39 11.46 12.16 10.91
C GLU A 39 12.34 13.14 10.12
N ARG A 40 13.23 12.61 9.27
CA ARG A 40 13.87 13.39 8.21
C ARG A 40 12.83 13.80 7.18
N ASP A 41 13.07 14.93 6.54
CA ASP A 41 12.25 15.42 5.43
C ASP A 41 12.00 14.31 4.40
N ASN A 42 10.74 14.21 3.97
CA ASN A 42 10.26 13.18 3.07
C ASN A 42 11.02 13.22 1.73
N PHE A 43 11.46 14.41 1.32
CA PHE A 43 12.22 14.67 0.08
C PHE A 43 13.71 15.01 0.31
N ASP A 44 14.29 14.60 1.44
CA ASP A 44 15.74 14.69 1.65
C ASP A 44 16.52 13.93 0.55
N ALA A 45 17.69 14.44 0.16
CA ALA A 45 18.48 13.91 -0.96
C ALA A 45 18.86 12.43 -0.75
N ASP A 46 19.18 12.05 0.49
CA ASP A 46 19.46 10.66 0.84
C ASP A 46 18.23 9.76 0.70
N ASN A 47 17.04 10.27 1.04
CA ASN A 47 15.78 9.54 0.93
C ASN A 47 15.38 9.34 -0.53
N ILE A 48 15.58 10.36 -1.37
CA ILE A 48 15.35 10.30 -2.82
C ILE A 48 16.29 9.26 -3.44
N ARG A 49 17.60 9.36 -3.19
CA ARG A 49 18.60 8.39 -3.70
C ARG A 49 18.27 6.95 -3.30
N LYS A 50 17.90 6.72 -2.04
CA LYS A 50 17.46 5.40 -1.56
C LYS A 50 16.19 4.91 -2.25
N ALA A 51 15.26 5.80 -2.58
CA ALA A 51 14.04 5.45 -3.32
C ALA A 51 14.36 5.02 -4.76
N HIS A 52 15.17 5.79 -5.49
CA HIS A 52 15.64 5.45 -6.84
C HIS A 52 16.35 4.09 -6.87
N GLN A 53 17.27 3.85 -5.93
CA GLN A 53 17.97 2.56 -5.80
C GLN A 53 17.01 1.40 -5.48
N LYS A 54 16.03 1.62 -4.60
CA LYS A 54 15.05 0.59 -4.22
C LYS A 54 14.15 0.20 -5.39
N ASP A 55 13.73 1.19 -6.18
CA ASP A 55 12.76 1.00 -7.25
C ASP A 55 13.43 0.74 -8.61
N ARG A 56 14.78 0.83 -8.68
CA ARG A 56 15.60 0.65 -9.88
C ARG A 56 15.22 1.63 -11.00
N ILE A 57 15.01 2.88 -10.64
CA ILE A 57 14.67 3.97 -11.56
C ILE A 57 15.84 4.94 -11.60
N ASP A 58 16.28 5.33 -12.81
CA ASP A 58 17.38 6.27 -12.96
C ASP A 58 17.01 7.65 -12.42
N GLU A 59 17.85 8.18 -11.53
CA GLU A 59 17.74 9.51 -10.94
C GLU A 59 17.99 10.62 -11.98
N LYS A 60 18.74 10.32 -13.04
CA LYS A 60 19.00 11.29 -14.12
C LYS A 60 17.79 11.54 -15.01
N GLU A 61 16.96 10.53 -15.21
CA GLU A 61 15.79 10.60 -16.10
C GLU A 61 14.49 10.90 -15.33
N TRP A 62 14.38 10.49 -14.08
CA TRP A 62 13.15 10.58 -13.30
C TRP A 62 13.33 11.42 -12.05
N THR A 63 12.33 12.24 -11.74
CA THR A 63 12.24 13.01 -10.50
C THR A 63 11.16 12.39 -9.61
N LEU A 64 11.49 12.11 -8.34
CA LEU A 64 10.50 11.70 -7.35
C LEU A 64 9.61 12.89 -6.96
N ILE A 65 8.30 12.80 -7.22
CA ILE A 65 7.33 13.88 -6.98
C ILE A 65 6.29 13.57 -5.89
N TYR A 66 6.11 12.29 -5.56
CA TYR A 66 5.20 11.83 -4.51
C TYR A 66 5.83 10.67 -3.74
N ARG A 67 5.73 10.70 -2.40
CA ARG A 67 6.23 9.62 -1.53
C ARG A 67 5.35 9.49 -0.29
N ASP A 68 4.57 8.41 -0.23
CA ASP A 68 3.84 8.06 0.99
C ASP A 68 4.74 7.19 1.91
N VAL A 69 5.30 7.82 2.94
CA VAL A 69 6.09 7.15 3.97
C VAL A 69 5.20 6.21 4.78
N GLY A 70 3.98 6.64 5.12
CA GLY A 70 3.00 5.86 5.85
C GLY A 70 2.67 4.54 5.14
N ALA A 71 2.34 4.60 3.84
CA ALA A 71 2.06 3.41 3.02
C ALA A 71 3.28 2.50 2.91
N SER A 72 4.47 3.08 2.77
CA SER A 72 5.71 2.32 2.79
C SER A 72 5.87 1.58 4.13
N ARG A 73 5.55 2.23 5.25
CA ARG A 73 5.66 1.65 6.60
C ARG A 73 4.69 0.51 6.81
N THR A 74 3.41 0.75 6.59
CA THR A 74 2.36 -0.26 6.76
C THR A 74 2.56 -1.45 5.83
N PHE A 75 3.07 -1.24 4.61
CA PHE A 75 3.40 -2.35 3.72
C PHE A 75 4.45 -3.31 4.33
N TYR A 76 5.56 -2.78 4.86
CA TYR A 76 6.59 -3.62 5.48
C TYR A 76 6.12 -4.29 6.77
N MET A 77 5.37 -3.56 7.60
CA MET A 77 4.76 -4.12 8.81
C MET A 77 3.81 -5.26 8.46
N THR A 78 2.92 -5.07 7.48
CA THR A 78 1.98 -6.11 7.03
C THR A 78 2.75 -7.32 6.48
N ALA A 79 3.79 -7.10 5.67
CA ALA A 79 4.60 -8.19 5.15
C ALA A 79 5.35 -8.99 6.24
N ALA A 80 5.65 -8.37 7.38
CA ALA A 80 6.29 -9.03 8.52
C ALA A 80 5.26 -9.75 9.43
N PHE A 81 4.13 -9.11 9.73
CA PHE A 81 3.13 -9.65 10.66
C PHE A 81 2.22 -10.70 10.03
N LEU A 82 1.89 -10.58 8.75
CA LEU A 82 0.94 -11.49 8.10
C LEU A 82 1.43 -12.96 8.14
N PRO A 83 2.71 -13.29 7.84
CA PRO A 83 3.20 -14.65 8.00
C PRO A 83 3.15 -15.16 9.44
N CYS A 84 3.51 -14.33 10.41
CA CYS A 84 3.44 -14.68 11.83
C CYS A 84 2.00 -14.96 12.27
N PHE A 85 1.05 -14.14 11.82
CA PHE A 85 -0.37 -14.32 12.08
C PHE A 85 -0.90 -15.63 11.47
N ILE A 86 -0.51 -15.95 10.23
CA ILE A 86 -0.90 -17.21 9.56
C ILE A 86 -0.31 -18.41 10.30
N ALA A 87 0.97 -18.35 10.70
CA ALA A 87 1.63 -19.42 11.44
C ALA A 87 0.96 -19.65 12.80
N GLY A 88 0.74 -18.59 13.58
CA GLY A 88 0.05 -18.67 14.87
C GLY A 88 -1.37 -19.23 14.75
N SER A 89 -2.13 -18.76 13.76
CA SER A 89 -3.49 -19.26 13.49
C SER A 89 -3.49 -20.74 13.11
N THR A 90 -2.50 -21.18 12.33
CA THR A 90 -2.34 -22.59 11.95
C THR A 90 -2.04 -23.46 13.17
N VAL A 91 -1.14 -23.02 14.07
CA VAL A 91 -0.85 -23.75 15.31
C VAL A 91 -2.10 -23.90 16.17
N PHE A 92 -2.89 -22.83 16.32
CA PHE A 92 -4.15 -22.91 17.07
C PHE A 92 -5.16 -23.86 16.42
N ALA A 93 -5.28 -23.82 15.08
CA ALA A 93 -6.16 -24.72 14.36
C ALA A 93 -5.74 -26.20 14.50
N ILE A 94 -4.44 -26.48 14.52
CA ILE A 94 -3.93 -27.83 14.76
C ILE A 94 -4.27 -28.26 16.20
N ASP A 95 -3.96 -27.42 17.19
CA ASP A 95 -4.20 -27.72 18.60
C ASP A 95 -5.67 -28.07 18.88
N ILE A 96 -6.61 -27.31 18.31
CA ILE A 96 -8.05 -27.58 18.44
C ILE A 96 -8.45 -28.93 17.84
N ASN A 97 -7.89 -29.27 16.67
CA ASN A 97 -8.27 -30.46 15.90
C ASN A 97 -7.58 -31.75 16.36
N THR A 98 -6.38 -31.67 16.93
CA THR A 98 -5.59 -32.86 17.30
C THR A 98 -5.61 -33.15 18.80
N ASN A 99 -5.70 -32.12 19.66
CA ASN A 99 -5.62 -32.31 21.11
C ASN A 99 -7.00 -32.34 21.76
N SER A 100 -7.14 -33.23 22.76
CA SER A 100 -8.30 -33.26 23.65
C SER A 100 -8.35 -31.97 24.47
N PRO A 101 -9.54 -31.53 24.93
CA PRO A 101 -9.70 -30.25 25.63
C PRO A 101 -8.71 -30.03 26.79
N ALA A 102 -8.40 -31.09 27.54
CA ALA A 102 -7.47 -31.04 28.68
C ALA A 102 -5.98 -30.95 28.31
N ASN A 103 -5.62 -31.16 27.03
CA ASN A 103 -4.26 -31.11 26.51
C ASN A 103 -4.04 -29.98 25.49
N ARG A 104 -5.01 -29.07 25.36
CA ARG A 104 -4.89 -27.86 24.54
C ARG A 104 -4.03 -26.82 25.26
N PHE A 105 -3.53 -25.85 24.51
CA PHE A 105 -2.91 -24.69 25.15
C PHE A 105 -3.96 -23.92 25.98
N ASP A 106 -3.60 -23.48 27.19
CA ASP A 106 -4.50 -22.77 28.12
C ASP A 106 -5.28 -21.62 27.45
N PHE A 107 -4.59 -20.86 26.59
CA PHE A 107 -5.20 -19.75 25.86
C PHE A 107 -6.23 -20.22 24.81
N VAL A 108 -5.92 -21.29 24.07
CA VAL A 108 -6.83 -21.88 23.07
C VAL A 108 -8.05 -22.47 23.76
N GLN A 109 -7.85 -23.17 24.87
CA GLN A 109 -8.93 -23.74 25.67
C GLN A 109 -9.86 -22.63 26.19
N LYS A 110 -9.30 -21.55 26.73
CA LYS A 110 -10.09 -20.40 27.17
C LYS A 110 -10.91 -19.79 26.04
N LEU A 111 -10.31 -19.58 24.86
CA LEU A 111 -11.03 -19.06 23.69
C LEU A 111 -12.19 -19.95 23.25
N VAL A 112 -12.00 -21.28 23.28
CA VAL A 112 -13.05 -22.23 22.94
C VAL A 112 -14.17 -22.20 23.98
N THR A 113 -13.85 -22.19 25.28
CA THR A 113 -14.84 -22.08 26.34
C THR A 113 -15.62 -20.78 26.25
N ASP A 114 -14.93 -19.64 26.05
CA ASP A 114 -15.57 -18.33 25.87
C ASP A 114 -16.51 -18.34 24.65
N ALA A 115 -16.11 -18.99 23.55
CA ALA A 115 -16.94 -19.13 22.36
C ALA A 115 -18.17 -20.05 22.59
N GLU A 116 -18.02 -21.12 23.36
CA GLU A 116 -19.11 -22.03 23.75
C GLU A 116 -20.11 -21.33 24.68
N GLU A 117 -19.63 -20.55 25.66
CA GLU A 117 -20.47 -19.75 26.56
C GLU A 117 -21.25 -18.66 25.84
N LEU A 118 -20.61 -17.99 24.86
CA LEU A 118 -21.25 -16.96 24.05
C LEU A 118 -22.21 -17.53 22.99
N GLY A 119 -22.02 -18.79 22.58
CA GLY A 119 -22.83 -19.45 21.57
C GLY A 119 -22.98 -18.62 20.30
N ALA A 120 -24.22 -18.34 19.87
CA ALA A 120 -24.48 -17.56 18.66
C ALA A 120 -24.02 -16.10 18.74
N LEU A 121 -23.82 -15.53 19.94
CA LEU A 121 -23.40 -14.14 20.11
C LEU A 121 -21.95 -13.90 19.64
N VAL A 122 -21.12 -14.94 19.55
CA VAL A 122 -19.76 -14.85 19.00
C VAL A 122 -19.75 -14.46 17.52
N ALA A 123 -20.87 -14.66 16.81
CA ALA A 123 -20.98 -14.32 15.39
C ALA A 123 -20.86 -12.80 15.16
N LEU A 124 -21.42 -11.96 16.04
CA LEU A 124 -21.38 -10.51 15.91
C LEU A 124 -19.95 -9.92 15.90
N PRO A 125 -19.10 -10.18 16.92
CA PRO A 125 -17.72 -9.70 16.90
C PRO A 125 -16.90 -10.34 15.78
N SER A 126 -17.21 -11.59 15.40
CA SER A 126 -16.54 -12.27 14.27
C SER A 126 -16.82 -11.59 12.93
N ILE A 127 -18.08 -11.23 12.66
CA ILE A 127 -18.49 -10.50 11.46
C ILE A 127 -17.90 -9.09 11.46
N ALA A 128 -17.92 -8.40 12.61
CA ALA A 128 -17.31 -7.08 12.75
C ALA A 128 -15.81 -7.12 12.45
N LEU A 129 -15.09 -8.12 12.98
CA LEU A 129 -13.67 -8.34 12.71
C LEU A 129 -13.43 -8.62 11.22
N ALA A 130 -14.23 -9.48 10.60
CA ALA A 130 -14.12 -9.78 9.17
C ALA A 130 -14.32 -8.53 8.32
N PHE A 131 -15.30 -7.69 8.66
CA PHE A 131 -15.53 -6.41 7.98
C PHE A 131 -14.33 -5.47 8.09
N VAL A 132 -13.76 -5.33 9.30
CA VAL A 132 -12.55 -4.53 9.53
C VAL A 132 -11.37 -5.05 8.69
N ILE A 133 -11.16 -6.37 8.65
CA ILE A 133 -10.08 -6.97 7.85
C ILE A 133 -10.28 -6.65 6.35
N VAL A 134 -11.49 -6.84 5.82
CA VAL A 134 -11.80 -6.54 4.41
C VAL A 134 -11.59 -5.05 4.10
N PHE A 135 -12.03 -4.18 5.00
CA PHE A 135 -11.83 -2.73 4.87
C PHE A 135 -10.34 -2.36 4.85
N LEU A 136 -9.54 -2.90 5.76
CA LEU A 136 -8.09 -2.66 5.79
C LEU A 136 -7.38 -3.19 4.54
N ILE A 137 -7.78 -4.37 4.05
CA ILE A 137 -7.28 -4.91 2.77
C ILE A 137 -7.60 -3.93 1.64
N ARG A 138 -8.83 -3.40 1.60
CA ARG A 138 -9.26 -2.45 0.57
C ARG A 138 -8.42 -1.17 0.60
N VAL A 139 -8.21 -0.59 1.78
CA VAL A 139 -7.36 0.60 1.96
C VAL A 139 -5.93 0.31 1.49
N GLN A 140 -5.37 -0.84 1.84
CA GLN A 140 -4.01 -1.21 1.43
C GLN A 140 -3.90 -1.44 -0.08
N GLN A 141 -4.96 -1.89 -0.74
CA GLN A 141 -5.00 -2.05 -2.20
C GLN A 141 -4.98 -0.71 -2.94
N LEU A 142 -5.64 0.31 -2.39
CA LEU A 142 -5.74 1.65 -2.98
C LEU A 142 -4.49 2.50 -2.75
N ARG A 143 -3.68 2.18 -1.74
CA ARG A 143 -2.47 2.95 -1.42
C ARG A 143 -1.45 2.90 -2.56
N LEU A 144 -1.03 4.09 -2.98
CA LEU A 144 0.09 4.31 -3.87
C LEU A 144 1.33 4.67 -3.05
N ILE A 145 2.49 4.12 -3.40
CA ILE A 145 3.70 4.31 -2.58
C ILE A 145 4.47 5.53 -3.06
N ARG A 146 4.77 5.62 -4.37
CA ARG A 146 5.55 6.71 -4.96
C ARG A 146 5.05 7.04 -6.36
N ILE A 147 5.31 8.27 -6.79
CA ILE A 147 5.15 8.70 -8.19
C ILE A 147 6.42 9.42 -8.62
N TYR A 148 6.89 9.06 -9.80
CA TYR A 148 7.99 9.71 -10.48
C TYR A 148 7.48 10.44 -11.73
N GLN A 149 8.08 11.58 -12.03
CA GLN A 149 7.85 12.32 -13.28
C GLN A 149 9.12 12.27 -14.13
N ASN A 150 8.96 12.07 -15.43
CA ASN A 150 10.09 12.07 -16.36
C ASN A 150 10.59 13.51 -16.59
N LYS A 151 11.91 13.70 -16.59
CA LYS A 151 12.58 15.00 -16.81
C LYS A 151 12.61 15.42 -18.28
N ASN A 152 12.61 14.45 -19.19
CA ASN A 152 12.65 14.65 -20.64
C ASN A 152 11.24 14.78 -21.25
N ASP A 153 10.26 14.05 -20.71
CA ASP A 153 8.83 14.14 -21.10
C ASP A 153 7.97 14.42 -19.87
N VAL A 154 7.65 15.70 -19.63
CA VAL A 154 6.89 16.13 -18.44
C VAL A 154 5.51 15.49 -18.33
N GLU A 155 4.94 15.00 -19.43
CA GLU A 155 3.62 14.35 -19.49
C GLU A 155 3.66 12.87 -19.09
N GLN A 156 4.85 12.30 -18.88
CA GLN A 156 5.05 10.91 -18.56
C GLN A 156 5.39 10.70 -17.08
N PHE A 157 4.71 9.74 -16.46
CA PHE A 157 4.84 9.43 -15.05
C PHE A 157 5.01 7.93 -14.82
N VAL A 158 5.56 7.59 -13.66
CA VAL A 158 5.66 6.21 -13.16
C VAL A 158 5.08 6.12 -11.76
N ALA A 159 4.03 5.34 -11.62
CA ALA A 159 3.42 5.00 -10.35
C ALA A 159 4.06 3.72 -9.79
N ILE A 160 4.58 3.78 -8.57
CA ILE A 160 5.08 2.62 -7.84
C ILE A 160 4.04 2.16 -6.82
N ARG A 161 3.58 0.92 -7.02
CA ARG A 161 2.69 0.21 -6.12
C ARG A 161 3.37 -1.05 -5.63
N SER A 162 3.67 -1.12 -4.33
CA SER A 162 4.29 -2.31 -3.72
C SER A 162 5.55 -2.77 -4.49
N LYS A 163 5.42 -3.79 -5.37
CA LYS A 163 6.50 -4.35 -6.21
C LYS A 163 6.29 -4.11 -7.72
N TYR A 164 5.28 -3.35 -8.11
CA TYR A 164 4.92 -3.09 -9.50
C TYR A 164 5.12 -1.62 -9.84
N ALA A 165 5.72 -1.38 -11.00
CA ALA A 165 5.80 -0.06 -11.60
C ALA A 165 4.84 -0.02 -12.78
N GLU A 166 4.03 1.04 -12.84
CA GLU A 166 3.08 1.29 -13.91
C GLU A 166 3.40 2.66 -14.51
N VAL A 167 3.78 2.66 -15.79
CA VAL A 167 3.99 3.90 -16.55
C VAL A 167 2.64 4.40 -17.03
N PHE A 168 2.38 5.69 -16.86
CA PHE A 168 1.15 6.32 -17.31
C PHE A 168 1.43 7.71 -17.87
N ARG A 169 0.52 8.20 -18.72
CA ARG A 169 0.54 9.58 -19.20
C ARG A 169 -0.46 10.41 -18.40
N ARG A 170 -0.24 11.73 -18.37
CA ARG A 170 -1.16 12.69 -17.76
C ARG A 170 -2.60 12.54 -18.24
N ASP A 171 -2.79 12.32 -19.54
CA ASP A 171 -4.11 12.15 -20.16
C ASP A 171 -4.88 10.93 -19.62
N ASP A 172 -4.15 9.94 -19.08
CA ASP A 172 -4.73 8.74 -18.48
C ASP A 172 -5.06 8.93 -16.98
N THR A 173 -4.94 10.15 -16.45
CA THR A 173 -5.17 10.45 -15.04
C THR A 173 -6.27 11.46 -14.79
N ALA A 174 -7.10 11.14 -13.79
CA ALA A 174 -8.19 11.99 -13.34
C ALA A 174 -8.25 12.02 -11.82
N GLY A 175 -8.45 13.22 -11.25
CA GLY A 175 -8.83 13.39 -9.86
C GLY A 175 -10.32 13.14 -9.65
N PHE A 176 -10.68 12.49 -8.55
CA PHE A 176 -12.04 12.33 -8.09
C PHE A 176 -12.24 13.06 -6.77
N TYR A 177 -13.03 14.13 -6.84
CA TYR A 177 -13.49 14.87 -5.67
C TYR A 177 -14.92 14.44 -5.36
N PHE A 178 -15.13 13.88 -4.17
CA PHE A 178 -16.50 13.67 -3.68
C PHE A 178 -17.09 15.03 -3.33
N ALA A 179 -18.34 15.26 -3.73
CA ALA A 179 -19.05 16.52 -3.52
C ALA A 179 -19.07 16.92 -2.03
N ASP A 180 -19.06 18.23 -1.77
CA ASP A 180 -19.00 18.80 -0.42
C ASP A 180 -20.23 18.48 0.44
N ASP A 181 -21.30 17.98 -0.16
CA ASP A 181 -22.61 17.72 0.45
C ASP A 181 -22.60 16.58 1.50
N GLN A 182 -21.47 15.88 1.68
CA GLN A 182 -21.33 14.80 2.65
C GLN A 182 -20.64 15.25 3.94
N SER A 183 -21.12 14.73 5.07
CA SER A 183 -20.43 14.85 6.37
C SER A 183 -18.97 14.39 6.26
N ASP A 184 -18.06 15.08 6.94
CA ASP A 184 -16.61 14.82 6.87
C ASP A 184 -16.23 13.35 7.04
N GLY A 185 -16.90 12.64 7.98
CA GLY A 185 -16.66 11.21 8.20
C GLY A 185 -17.04 10.31 7.00
N ALA A 186 -18.17 10.60 6.35
CA ALA A 186 -18.61 9.86 5.16
C ALA A 186 -17.67 10.10 3.98
N ARG A 187 -17.21 11.34 3.79
CA ARG A 187 -16.25 11.72 2.75
C ARG A 187 -14.92 10.98 2.92
N VAL A 188 -14.40 10.95 4.14
CA VAL A 188 -13.18 10.21 4.49
C VAL A 188 -13.35 8.71 4.21
N ALA A 189 -14.47 8.12 4.62
CA ALA A 189 -14.76 6.71 4.34
C ALA A 189 -14.83 6.42 2.83
N LEU A 190 -15.45 7.29 2.04
CA LEU A 190 -15.51 7.13 0.58
C LEU A 190 -14.13 7.21 -0.07
N HIS A 191 -13.27 8.13 0.36
CA HIS A 191 -11.88 8.17 -0.12
C HIS A 191 -11.12 6.88 0.21
N PHE A 192 -11.32 6.31 1.41
CA PHE A 192 -10.71 5.03 1.79
C PHE A 192 -11.28 3.83 1.03
N LEU A 193 -12.51 3.89 0.52
CA LEU A 193 -13.16 2.80 -0.22
C LEU A 193 -12.95 2.86 -1.73
N PHE A 194 -12.92 4.06 -2.29
CA PHE A 194 -12.92 4.30 -3.73
C PHE A 194 -11.65 4.99 -4.23
N GLY A 195 -10.83 5.57 -3.36
CA GLY A 195 -9.70 6.41 -3.74
C GLY A 195 -10.14 7.83 -4.09
N ASN A 196 -9.15 8.67 -4.42
CA ASN A 196 -9.35 10.05 -4.85
C ASN A 196 -8.69 10.35 -6.21
N ILE A 197 -8.01 9.36 -6.81
CA ILE A 197 -7.49 9.46 -8.17
C ILE A 197 -7.75 8.19 -8.96
N GLN A 198 -7.74 8.31 -10.27
CA GLN A 198 -7.69 7.19 -11.20
C GLN A 198 -6.52 7.36 -12.17
N ILE A 199 -5.79 6.27 -12.34
CA ILE A 199 -4.69 6.12 -13.31
C ILE A 199 -5.09 4.96 -14.21
N GLY A 200 -5.34 5.24 -15.48
CA GLY A 200 -5.93 4.29 -16.42
C GLY A 200 -7.28 3.79 -15.92
N ASN A 201 -7.42 2.48 -15.72
CA ASN A 201 -8.65 1.84 -15.22
C ASN A 201 -8.63 1.56 -13.70
N ARG A 202 -7.63 2.06 -12.97
CA ARG A 202 -7.44 1.74 -11.55
C ARG A 202 -7.56 2.97 -10.69
N LYS A 203 -8.20 2.80 -9.53
CA LYS A 203 -8.33 3.86 -8.53
C LYS A 203 -7.26 3.73 -7.47
N PHE A 204 -6.74 4.87 -7.02
CA PHE A 204 -5.77 4.96 -5.96
C PHE A 204 -6.15 6.06 -4.98
N MET A 205 -5.57 5.97 -3.79
CA MET A 205 -5.63 6.99 -2.77
C MET A 205 -4.25 7.64 -2.66
N ILE A 206 -4.20 8.95 -2.89
CA ILE A 206 -3.05 9.81 -2.66
C ILE A 206 -3.37 10.81 -1.56
N MET A 207 -2.34 11.28 -0.86
CA MET A 207 -2.48 12.35 0.12
C MET A 207 -1.78 13.61 -0.40
N ASP A 208 -2.44 14.76 -0.30
CA ASP A 208 -1.96 15.99 -0.93
C ASP A 208 -0.64 16.50 -0.29
N ASP A 209 -0.45 16.22 1.00
CA ASP A 209 0.74 16.54 1.80
C ASP A 209 1.97 15.67 1.47
N MET A 210 1.78 14.57 0.72
CA MET A 210 2.86 13.64 0.36
C MET A 210 3.53 13.98 -0.99
N PHE A 211 3.07 15.04 -1.66
CA PHE A 211 3.72 15.58 -2.86
C PHE A 211 4.89 16.49 -2.49
N LYS A 212 5.90 16.52 -3.37
CA LYS A 212 7.04 17.44 -3.25
C LYS A 212 6.60 18.90 -3.22
N ALA A 213 5.59 19.22 -4.02
CA ALA A 213 4.90 20.50 -4.04
C ALA A 213 3.54 20.37 -4.76
N ASN A 214 2.62 21.28 -4.45
CA ASN A 214 1.23 21.25 -4.96
C ASN A 214 1.15 21.39 -6.49
N ASN A 215 2.12 22.04 -7.13
CA ASN A 215 2.17 22.20 -8.58
C ASN A 215 2.38 20.87 -9.32
N TYR A 216 3.15 19.93 -8.77
CA TYR A 216 3.31 18.59 -9.35
C TYR A 216 1.99 17.82 -9.38
N ARG A 217 1.25 17.87 -8.28
CA ARG A 217 -0.08 17.26 -8.16
C ARG A 217 -1.07 17.88 -9.15
N SER A 218 -1.20 19.20 -9.11
CA SER A 218 -2.16 19.94 -9.93
C SER A 218 -1.89 19.71 -11.42
N TYR A 219 -0.61 19.67 -11.80
CA TYR A 219 -0.22 19.39 -13.18
C TYR A 219 -0.54 17.95 -13.58
N MET A 220 -0.16 16.96 -12.75
CA MET A 220 -0.46 15.56 -12.98
C MET A 220 -1.97 15.31 -13.12
N LEU A 221 -2.81 15.93 -12.28
CA LEU A 221 -4.27 15.72 -12.27
C LEU A 221 -5.05 16.56 -13.27
N ASN A 222 -4.39 17.17 -14.27
CA ASN A 222 -5.03 18.01 -15.28
C ASN A 222 -5.71 19.29 -14.74
N GLU A 223 -5.33 19.77 -13.56
CA GLU A 223 -5.87 21.00 -12.96
C GLU A 223 -5.15 22.26 -13.45
N THR A 224 -3.90 22.12 -13.89
CA THR A 224 -3.11 23.20 -14.52
C THR A 224 -2.39 22.71 -15.77
N SER A 225 -2.21 23.60 -16.75
CA SER A 225 -1.43 23.35 -17.96
C SER A 225 0.07 23.67 -17.81
N VAL A 226 0.46 24.32 -16.71
CA VAL A 226 1.85 24.76 -16.51
C VAL A 226 2.67 23.64 -15.86
N PRO A 227 3.73 23.13 -16.54
CA PRO A 227 4.56 22.09 -15.97
C PRO A 227 5.37 22.62 -14.78
N PRO A 228 5.60 21.80 -13.75
CA PRO A 228 6.46 22.14 -12.63
C PRO A 228 7.92 22.25 -13.08
N ARG A 229 8.71 23.09 -12.42
CA ARG A 229 10.17 23.16 -12.65
C ARG A 229 10.81 21.91 -12.07
N LEU A 230 11.50 21.14 -12.92
CA LEU A 230 12.10 19.84 -12.59
C LEU A 230 13.57 19.95 -12.22
#